data_AF-A0A852ZSU4-F1
#
_entry.id   AF-A0A852ZSU4-F1
#
_cell.length_a   1.000
_cell.length_b   1.000
_cell.length_c   1.000
_cell.angle_alpha   90.00
_cell.angle_beta   90.00
_cell.angle_gamma   90.00
#
_symmetry.space_group_name_H-M   'P 1'
#
loop_
_entity.id
_entity.type
_entity.pdbx_description
1 polymer ?
#
loop_
_entity_poly.entity_id
_entity_poly.type
_entity_poly.pdbx_seq_one_letter_code
_entity_poly.pdbx_strand_id
1 'polypeptide(L)'
;MAAEKNERRDPARTMALLWRAREEPTRGPRPGLTVDRIVDAGIEIADAEGLAGLSMRRVAERLGVGTMSLYTYVPGKADLVAAMRDKVTGQTAPVLDAATSGWRAALEHYARESWEMYHRHPWALTASWSQELTGPHETARLDAALRAVSGIGLTESEMLQVVVLIDGYVRGAAQISVDMQQTASREGVDEMEWWAERGPMLERFITPSRFPALTAIWRAGAFGAEDDGLEFGLRRVLDGVARLVESAAGRQGRSGSAGSAGLESSGSESATESQSPAPPAG
;
A
#
# COMPACT_ATOMS: atom_id res chain seq x y z
N MET A 1 -6.74 -16.05 35.78
CA MET A 1 -7.12 -16.55 34.44
C MET A 1 -8.43 -15.89 34.05
N ALA A 2 -8.35 -14.73 33.37
CA ALA A 2 -9.50 -14.03 32.83
C ALA A 2 -9.42 -14.14 31.31
N ALA A 3 -10.45 -14.73 30.72
CA ALA A 3 -10.55 -14.99 29.29
C ALA A 3 -10.34 -13.69 28.50
N GLU A 4 -9.35 -13.70 27.60
CA GLU A 4 -9.22 -12.71 26.53
C GLU A 4 -10.47 -12.80 25.66
N LYS A 5 -11.43 -11.93 25.97
CA LYS A 5 -12.60 -11.71 25.16
C LYS A 5 -12.12 -11.05 23.88
N ASN A 6 -12.04 -11.85 22.81
CA ASN A 6 -11.84 -11.39 21.44
C ASN A 6 -13.05 -10.54 21.03
N GLU A 7 -13.16 -9.33 21.58
CA GLU A 7 -14.18 -8.36 21.21
C GLU A 7 -13.80 -7.80 19.84
N ARG A 8 -14.53 -8.26 18.83
CA ARG A 8 -14.55 -7.71 17.48
C ARG A 8 -14.53 -6.17 17.58
N ARG A 9 -13.46 -5.57 17.05
CA ARG A 9 -13.21 -4.12 16.97
C ARG A 9 -14.49 -3.40 16.52
N ASP A 10 -14.89 -2.36 17.24
CA ASP A 10 -15.97 -1.44 16.82
C ASP A 10 -15.39 -0.39 15.86
N PRO A 11 -15.68 -0.46 14.55
CA PRO A 11 -15.06 0.41 13.55
C PRO A 11 -15.32 1.89 13.81
N ALA A 12 -16.52 2.25 14.27
CA ALA A 12 -16.88 3.65 14.53
C ALA A 12 -16.03 4.26 15.65
N ARG A 13 -15.77 3.47 16.70
CA ARG A 13 -14.95 3.90 17.83
C ARG A 13 -13.48 4.02 17.44
N THR A 14 -12.96 3.11 16.62
CA THR A 14 -11.57 3.24 16.16
C THR A 14 -11.42 4.41 15.18
N MET A 15 -12.36 4.63 14.27
CA MET A 15 -12.34 5.79 13.39
C MET A 15 -12.37 7.09 14.20
N ALA A 16 -13.23 7.20 15.22
CA ALA A 16 -13.26 8.38 16.07
C ALA A 16 -11.92 8.64 16.80
N LEU A 17 -11.21 7.58 17.20
CA LEU A 17 -9.87 7.67 17.78
C LEU A 17 -8.84 8.17 16.75
N LEU A 18 -8.77 7.52 15.59
CA LEU A 18 -7.78 7.79 14.54
C LEU A 18 -7.95 9.20 13.95
N TRP A 19 -9.19 9.59 13.69
CA TRP A 19 -9.54 10.90 13.15
C TRP A 19 -9.61 12.00 14.21
N ARG A 20 -9.33 11.67 15.48
CA ARG A 20 -9.43 12.59 16.63
C ARG A 20 -10.77 13.32 16.68
N ALA A 21 -11.85 12.63 16.30
CA ALA A 21 -13.20 13.20 16.24
C ALA A 21 -13.81 13.47 17.63
N ARG A 22 -13.13 13.06 18.70
CA ARG A 22 -13.36 13.55 20.06
C ARG A 22 -12.32 14.62 20.37
N GLU A 23 -12.80 15.84 20.64
CA GLU A 23 -11.99 16.95 21.15
C GLU A 23 -11.08 16.45 22.30
N GLU A 24 -9.78 16.72 22.20
CA GLU A 24 -8.91 16.66 23.36
C GLU A 24 -9.52 17.58 24.44
N PRO A 25 -9.67 17.12 25.70
CA PRO A 25 -10.19 17.98 26.76
C PRO A 25 -9.32 19.23 26.88
N THR A 26 -9.79 20.36 26.35
CA THR A 26 -8.97 21.56 26.11
C THR A 26 -8.88 22.47 27.33
N ARG A 27 -9.09 21.94 28.55
CA ARG A 27 -9.04 22.72 29.78
C ARG A 27 -8.31 21.97 30.90
N GLY A 28 -7.10 22.43 31.20
CA GLY A 28 -6.29 22.01 32.36
C GLY A 28 -4.78 22.04 32.06
N PRO A 29 -3.92 21.87 33.08
CA PRO A 29 -2.49 21.61 32.86
C PRO A 29 -2.35 20.43 31.90
N ARG A 30 -1.41 20.49 30.95
CA ARG A 30 -1.22 19.48 29.88
C ARG A 30 -1.44 18.07 30.45
N PRO A 31 -2.40 17.28 29.93
CA PRO A 31 -2.58 15.91 30.35
C PRO A 31 -1.24 15.18 30.21
N GLY A 32 -0.75 14.57 31.29
CA GLY A 32 0.49 13.80 31.24
C GLY A 32 0.42 12.62 30.25
N LEU A 33 -0.76 12.28 29.74
CA LEU A 33 -1.02 11.15 28.85
C LEU A 33 -1.88 11.64 27.67
N THR A 34 -1.44 11.36 26.44
CA THR A 34 -2.18 11.66 25.19
C THR A 34 -2.24 10.39 24.34
N VAL A 35 -3.16 10.34 23.37
CA VAL A 35 -3.24 9.23 22.39
C VAL A 35 -1.89 9.06 21.70
N ASP A 36 -1.28 10.16 21.24
CA ASP A 36 0.01 10.11 20.55
C ASP A 36 1.12 9.48 21.40
N ARG A 37 1.21 9.84 22.69
CA ARG A 37 2.19 9.24 23.61
C ARG A 37 1.95 7.75 23.82
N ILE A 38 0.70 7.31 23.85
CA ILE A 38 0.34 5.89 23.97
C ILE A 38 0.75 5.13 22.70
N VAL A 39 0.45 5.71 21.54
CA VAL A 39 0.83 5.14 20.24
C VAL A 39 2.34 5.05 20.09
N ASP A 40 3.08 6.10 20.44
CA ASP A 40 4.56 6.11 20.37
C ASP A 40 5.17 5.02 21.26
N ALA A 41 4.71 4.89 22.50
CA ALA A 41 5.16 3.82 23.38
C ALA A 41 4.83 2.42 22.82
N GLY A 42 3.68 2.28 22.15
CA GLY A 42 3.30 1.05 21.46
C GLY A 42 4.22 0.71 20.29
N ILE A 43 4.56 1.70 19.45
CA ILE A 43 5.51 1.55 18.33
C ILE A 43 6.88 1.14 18.87
N GLU A 44 7.41 1.82 19.88
CA GLU A 44 8.70 1.50 20.47
C GLU A 44 8.78 0.06 21.02
N ILE A 45 7.69 -0.42 21.66
CA ILE A 45 7.61 -1.80 22.14
C ILE A 45 7.56 -2.77 20.96
N ALA A 46 6.75 -2.48 19.93
CA ALA A 46 6.59 -3.36 18.79
C ALA A 46 7.83 -3.42 17.89
N ASP A 47 8.59 -2.32 17.78
CA ASP A 47 9.87 -2.28 17.08
C ASP A 47 10.91 -3.16 17.77
N ALA A 48 10.91 -3.18 19.11
CA ALA A 48 11.88 -3.94 19.90
C ALA A 48 11.48 -5.43 20.12
N GLU A 49 10.20 -5.70 20.33
CA GLU A 49 9.70 -7.00 20.83
C GLU A 49 8.63 -7.62 19.89
N GLY A 50 8.28 -6.97 18.78
CA GLY A 50 7.19 -7.35 17.89
C GLY A 50 5.79 -7.17 18.49
N LEU A 51 4.72 -7.46 17.72
CA LEU A 51 3.34 -7.40 18.24
C LEU A 51 3.06 -8.44 19.34
N ALA A 52 3.89 -9.47 19.46
CA ALA A 52 3.80 -10.48 20.51
C ALA A 52 4.15 -9.88 21.89
N GLY A 53 5.15 -9.00 21.97
CA GLY A 53 5.51 -8.27 23.20
C GLY A 53 4.52 -7.15 23.57
N LEU A 54 3.71 -6.70 22.62
CA LEU A 54 2.76 -5.61 22.83
C LEU A 54 1.56 -6.04 23.69
N SER A 55 1.35 -5.37 24.82
CA SER A 55 0.13 -5.46 25.63
C SER A 55 -0.23 -4.12 26.27
N MET A 56 -1.52 -3.90 26.60
CA MET A 56 -1.95 -2.67 27.28
C MET A 56 -1.19 -2.45 28.59
N ARG A 57 -0.92 -3.53 29.34
CA ARG A 57 -0.14 -3.47 30.58
C ARG A 57 1.31 -3.03 30.31
N ARG A 58 1.98 -3.61 29.31
CA ARG A 58 3.37 -3.27 28.96
C ARG A 58 3.50 -1.80 28.55
N VAL A 59 2.54 -1.29 27.78
CA VAL A 59 2.47 0.13 27.40
C VAL A 59 2.30 1.02 28.63
N ALA A 60 1.44 0.63 29.58
CA ALA A 60 1.22 1.38 30.82
C ALA A 60 2.47 1.42 31.70
N GLU A 61 3.16 0.28 31.84
CA GLU A 61 4.45 0.17 32.54
C GLU A 61 5.51 1.09 31.92
N ARG A 62 5.64 1.07 30.58
CA ARG A 62 6.59 1.93 29.86
C ARG A 62 6.31 3.42 30.07
N LEU A 63 5.04 3.79 30.19
CA LEU A 63 4.60 5.18 30.41
C LEU A 63 4.56 5.58 31.89
N GLY A 64 4.77 4.65 32.83
CA GLY A 64 4.69 4.92 34.26
C GLY A 64 3.28 5.26 34.75
N VAL A 65 2.23 4.75 34.08
CA VAL A 65 0.82 5.00 34.42
C VAL A 65 0.08 3.70 34.73
N GLY A 66 -1.10 3.81 35.35
CA GLY A 66 -1.97 2.65 35.55
C GLY A 66 -2.63 2.20 34.24
N THR A 67 -2.76 0.88 34.03
CA THR A 67 -3.38 0.31 32.81
C THR A 67 -4.80 0.84 32.56
N MET A 68 -5.59 1.06 33.63
CA MET A 68 -6.94 1.61 33.53
C MET A 68 -6.97 3.02 32.91
N SER A 69 -5.92 3.81 33.08
CA SER A 69 -5.81 5.15 32.48
C SER A 69 -5.67 5.09 30.95
N LEU A 70 -5.08 4.03 30.40
CA LEU A 70 -4.96 3.89 28.94
C LEU A 70 -6.31 3.69 28.25
N TYR A 71 -7.19 2.91 28.88
CA TYR A 71 -8.51 2.56 28.32
C TYR A 71 -9.45 3.77 28.15
N THR A 72 -9.17 4.88 28.83
CA THR A 72 -9.84 6.17 28.61
C THR A 72 -9.54 6.74 27.22
N TYR A 73 -8.33 6.50 26.70
CA TYR A 73 -7.85 7.04 25.42
C TYR A 73 -7.96 6.01 24.30
N VAL A 74 -7.51 4.78 24.55
CA VAL A 74 -7.44 3.71 23.55
C VAL A 74 -8.23 2.49 24.05
N PRO A 75 -9.31 2.08 23.36
CA PRO A 75 -10.23 1.06 23.88
C PRO A 75 -9.62 -0.32 24.08
N GLY A 76 -8.58 -0.67 23.33
CA GLY A 76 -7.89 -1.94 23.45
C GLY A 76 -6.69 -2.08 22.53
N LYS A 77 -6.04 -3.26 22.59
CA LYS A 77 -4.84 -3.57 21.80
C LYS A 77 -5.08 -3.45 20.30
N ALA A 78 -6.24 -3.89 19.80
CA ALA A 78 -6.56 -3.80 18.38
C ALA A 78 -6.65 -2.35 17.87
N ASP A 79 -7.29 -1.46 18.64
CA ASP A 79 -7.34 -0.03 18.32
C ASP A 79 -5.96 0.63 18.41
N LEU A 80 -5.16 0.22 19.39
CA LEU A 80 -3.78 0.67 19.52
C LEU A 80 -2.96 0.30 18.28
N VAL A 81 -3.02 -0.97 17.85
CA VAL A 81 -2.31 -1.44 16.65
C VAL A 81 -2.76 -0.70 15.40
N ALA A 82 -4.06 -0.41 15.26
CA ALA A 82 -4.57 0.40 14.16
C ALA A 82 -4.00 1.83 14.18
N ALA A 83 -3.94 2.47 15.35
CA ALA A 83 -3.36 3.80 15.52
C ALA A 83 -1.85 3.83 15.30
N MET A 84 -1.13 2.80 15.74
CA MET A 84 0.28 2.62 15.45
C MET A 84 0.51 2.52 13.94
N ARG A 85 -0.28 1.68 13.24
CA ARG A 85 -0.18 1.49 11.78
C ARG A 85 -0.44 2.79 11.01
N ASP A 86 -1.49 3.52 11.36
CA ASP A 86 -1.79 4.81 10.72
C ASP A 86 -0.66 5.83 10.98
N LYS A 87 -0.13 5.88 12.22
CA LYS A 87 0.97 6.78 12.55
C LYS A 87 2.25 6.49 11.76
N VAL A 88 2.70 5.24 11.67
CA VAL A 88 3.91 4.89 10.89
C VAL A 88 3.70 5.10 9.40
N THR A 89 2.46 4.94 8.91
CA THR A 89 2.08 5.28 7.53
C THR A 89 2.26 6.78 7.26
N GLY A 90 1.91 7.64 8.23
CA GLY A 90 2.09 9.09 8.13
C GLY A 90 3.54 9.55 8.16
N GLN A 91 4.43 8.79 8.81
CA GLN A 91 5.87 9.10 8.85
C GLN A 91 6.56 8.94 7.50
N THR A 92 6.02 8.10 6.63
CA THR A 92 6.56 7.80 5.29
C THR A 92 5.59 8.24 4.19
N ALA A 93 4.71 9.22 4.47
CA ALA A 93 3.75 9.69 3.49
C ALA A 93 4.51 10.48 2.39
N PRO A 94 4.54 9.98 1.15
CA PRO A 94 5.34 10.61 0.10
C PRO A 94 4.72 11.95 -0.32
N VAL A 95 5.58 12.96 -0.53
CA VAL A 95 5.20 14.14 -1.30
C VAL A 95 5.27 13.75 -2.78
N LEU A 96 4.18 13.17 -3.29
CA LEU A 96 4.09 12.76 -4.69
C LEU A 96 3.83 13.97 -5.59
N ASP A 97 4.89 14.57 -6.12
CA ASP A 97 4.79 15.54 -7.22
C ASP A 97 4.82 14.82 -8.58
N ALA A 98 3.70 14.18 -8.93
CA ALA A 98 3.52 13.54 -10.21
C ALA A 98 3.45 14.54 -11.38
N ALA A 99 3.12 15.81 -11.13
CA ALA A 99 3.03 16.84 -12.16
C ALA A 99 4.41 17.16 -12.76
N THR A 100 5.46 17.09 -11.94
CA THR A 100 6.84 17.35 -12.37
C THR A 100 7.57 16.08 -12.81
N SER A 101 7.34 14.94 -12.15
CA SER A 101 8.15 13.71 -12.33
C SER A 101 7.48 12.60 -13.15
N GLY A 102 6.17 12.72 -13.42
CA GLY A 102 5.36 11.70 -14.08
C GLY A 102 4.87 10.60 -13.14
N TRP A 103 3.82 9.90 -13.56
CA TRP A 103 3.13 8.86 -12.76
C TRP A 103 4.07 7.73 -12.32
N ARG A 104 5.00 7.32 -13.19
CA ARG A 104 5.91 6.19 -12.91
C ARG A 104 6.85 6.51 -11.76
N ALA A 105 7.53 7.65 -11.81
CA ALA A 105 8.46 8.06 -10.76
C ALA A 105 7.74 8.25 -9.42
N ALA A 106 6.50 8.77 -9.44
CA ALA A 106 5.67 8.89 -8.24
C ALA A 106 5.35 7.51 -7.62
N LEU A 107 4.95 6.52 -8.43
CA LEU A 107 4.69 5.17 -7.93
C LEU A 107 5.96 4.44 -7.47
N GLU A 108 7.11 4.70 -8.09
CA GLU A 108 8.38 4.17 -7.61
C GLU A 108 8.75 4.75 -6.24
N HIS A 109 8.62 6.06 -6.05
CA HIS A 109 8.87 6.70 -4.75
C HIS A 109 7.89 6.16 -3.69
N TYR A 110 6.60 6.07 -4.03
CA TYR A 110 5.58 5.47 -3.16
C TYR A 110 5.95 4.06 -2.69
N ALA A 111 6.41 3.21 -3.61
CA ALA A 111 6.82 1.84 -3.31
C ALA A 111 8.05 1.77 -2.40
N ARG A 112 9.06 2.63 -2.63
CA ARG A 112 10.27 2.70 -1.80
C ARG A 112 9.97 3.16 -0.38
N GLU A 113 9.12 4.17 -0.21
CA GLU A 113 8.67 4.61 1.12
C GLU A 113 7.90 3.52 1.87
N SER A 114 7.03 2.78 1.17
CA SER A 114 6.34 1.61 1.73
C SER A 114 7.33 0.52 2.16
N TRP A 115 8.34 0.25 1.34
CA TRP A 115 9.39 -0.71 1.63
C TRP A 115 10.21 -0.33 2.87
N GLU A 116 10.66 0.93 2.96
CA GLU A 116 11.41 1.44 4.11
C GLU A 116 10.58 1.40 5.39
N MET A 117 9.30 1.75 5.32
CA MET A 117 8.38 1.66 6.46
C MET A 117 8.31 0.22 7.01
N TYR A 118 8.19 -0.79 6.14
CA TYR A 118 8.15 -2.19 6.57
C TYR A 118 9.46 -2.70 7.16
N HIS A 119 10.60 -2.22 6.66
CA HIS A 119 11.91 -2.57 7.24
C HIS A 119 12.14 -1.87 8.58
N ARG A 120 11.67 -0.63 8.74
CA ARG A 120 11.73 0.12 10.00
C ARG A 120 10.77 -0.45 11.05
N HIS A 121 9.60 -0.90 10.61
CA HIS A 121 8.53 -1.41 11.47
C HIS A 121 8.03 -2.79 11.00
N PRO A 122 8.82 -3.88 11.14
CA PRO A 122 8.48 -5.22 10.66
C PRO A 122 7.12 -5.75 11.15
N TRP A 123 6.71 -5.34 12.35
CA TRP A 123 5.43 -5.72 12.93
C TRP A 123 4.22 -5.25 12.10
N ALA A 124 4.37 -4.20 11.28
CA ALA A 124 3.30 -3.69 10.42
C ALA A 124 2.88 -4.69 9.32
N LEU A 125 3.76 -5.61 8.95
CA LEU A 125 3.45 -6.68 7.99
C LEU A 125 2.50 -7.73 8.59
N THR A 126 2.59 -7.96 9.90
CA THR A 126 1.75 -8.93 10.65
C THR A 126 0.37 -8.39 11.01
N ALA A 127 0.22 -7.06 11.03
CA ALA A 127 -1.08 -6.43 11.25
C ALA A 127 -2.02 -6.76 10.08
N SER A 128 -3.25 -7.16 10.38
CA SER A 128 -4.25 -7.47 9.35
C SER A 128 -4.39 -6.28 8.40
N TRP A 129 -4.20 -6.55 7.11
CA TRP A 129 -4.57 -5.62 6.05
C TRP A 129 -6.10 -5.54 6.01
N SER A 130 -6.67 -4.68 6.85
CA SER A 130 -8.09 -4.35 6.76
C SER A 130 -8.27 -3.39 5.59
N GLN A 131 -9.10 -3.76 4.62
CA GLN A 131 -9.54 -2.88 3.52
C GLN A 131 -10.35 -1.67 4.02
N GLU A 132 -10.68 -1.63 5.30
CA GLU A 132 -11.29 -0.48 5.95
C GLU A 132 -10.21 0.61 6.14
N LEU A 133 -10.22 1.59 5.23
CA LEU A 133 -9.55 2.88 5.41
C LEU A 133 -10.00 3.46 6.75
N THR A 134 -9.20 3.27 7.80
CA THR A 134 -9.65 3.56 9.16
C THR A 134 -9.01 4.82 9.72
N GLY A 135 -7.85 5.24 9.21
CA GLY A 135 -7.13 6.40 9.69
C GLY A 135 -6.81 7.48 8.64
N PRO A 136 -6.53 8.72 9.10
CA PRO A 136 -6.28 9.86 8.23
C PRO A 136 -5.01 9.72 7.38
N HIS A 137 -3.93 9.12 7.88
CA HIS A 137 -2.69 8.99 7.13
C HIS A 137 -2.78 7.90 6.06
N GLU A 138 -3.41 6.77 6.36
CA GLU A 138 -3.71 5.75 5.34
C GLU A 138 -4.57 6.31 4.21
N THR A 139 -5.59 7.10 4.58
CA THR A 139 -6.49 7.76 3.61
C THR A 139 -5.73 8.77 2.76
N ALA A 140 -4.90 9.62 3.37
CA ALA A 140 -4.09 10.60 2.65
C ALA A 140 -3.06 9.94 1.71
N ARG A 141 -2.46 8.83 2.14
CA ARG A 141 -1.51 8.05 1.33
C ARG A 141 -2.17 7.45 0.09
N LEU A 142 -3.37 6.87 0.24
CA LEU A 142 -4.14 6.36 -0.89
C LEU A 142 -4.55 7.49 -1.84
N ASP A 143 -5.07 8.61 -1.32
CA ASP A 143 -5.43 9.78 -2.12
C ASP A 143 -4.24 10.30 -2.95
N ALA A 144 -3.06 10.42 -2.33
CA ALA A 144 -1.85 10.85 -3.02
C ALA A 144 -1.46 9.89 -4.15
N ALA A 145 -1.53 8.57 -3.91
CA ALA A 145 -1.23 7.56 -4.93
C ALA A 145 -2.24 7.59 -6.09
N LEU A 146 -3.53 7.76 -5.80
CA LEU A 146 -4.58 7.91 -6.82
C LEU A 146 -4.40 9.19 -7.63
N ARG A 147 -4.04 10.31 -7.00
CA ARG A 147 -3.70 11.56 -7.71
C ARG A 147 -2.51 11.37 -8.64
N ALA A 148 -1.51 10.58 -8.25
CA ALA A 148 -0.34 10.34 -9.08
C ALA A 148 -0.63 9.61 -10.40
N VAL A 149 -1.71 8.82 -10.46
CA VAL A 149 -2.16 8.11 -11.66
C VAL A 149 -3.41 8.72 -12.30
N SER A 150 -3.86 9.87 -11.80
CA SER A 150 -5.02 10.56 -12.36
C SER A 150 -4.68 11.19 -13.71
N GLY A 151 -5.65 11.20 -14.63
CA GLY A 151 -5.51 11.88 -15.92
C GLY A 151 -4.62 11.18 -16.96
N ILE A 152 -4.04 10.02 -16.66
CA ILE A 152 -3.21 9.26 -17.62
C ILE A 152 -4.02 8.31 -18.51
N GLY A 153 -5.35 8.41 -18.48
CA GLY A 153 -6.29 7.65 -19.31
C GLY A 153 -6.83 6.36 -18.69
N LEU A 154 -6.43 6.03 -17.46
CA LEU A 154 -7.04 4.95 -16.68
C LEU A 154 -8.44 5.34 -16.20
N THR A 155 -9.32 4.35 -16.09
CA THR A 155 -10.60 4.46 -15.36
C THR A 155 -10.36 4.48 -13.85
N GLU A 156 -11.32 4.97 -13.08
CA GLU A 156 -11.26 5.04 -11.61
C GLU A 156 -11.03 3.65 -10.98
N SER A 157 -11.61 2.60 -11.57
CA SER A 157 -11.40 1.23 -11.14
C SER A 157 -9.98 0.75 -11.43
N GLU A 158 -9.44 1.04 -12.62
CA GLU A 158 -8.05 0.73 -12.99
C GLU A 158 -7.06 1.47 -12.09
N MET A 159 -7.32 2.75 -11.76
CA MET A 159 -6.48 3.53 -10.85
C MET A 159 -6.35 2.84 -9.48
N LEU A 160 -7.48 2.45 -8.88
CA LEU A 160 -7.48 1.75 -7.59
C LEU A 160 -6.76 0.39 -7.68
N GLN A 161 -7.01 -0.37 -8.74
CA GLN A 161 -6.36 -1.68 -8.95
C GLN A 161 -4.84 -1.55 -9.13
N VAL A 162 -4.35 -0.51 -9.80
CA VAL A 162 -2.91 -0.23 -9.94
C VAL A 162 -2.27 0.04 -8.58
N VAL A 163 -2.89 0.88 -7.74
CA VAL A 163 -2.36 1.16 -6.40
C VAL A 163 -2.34 -0.11 -5.54
N VAL A 164 -3.44 -0.88 -5.53
CA VAL A 164 -3.53 -2.15 -4.80
C VAL A 164 -2.50 -3.17 -5.29
N LEU A 165 -2.24 -3.23 -6.61
CA LEU A 165 -1.23 -4.12 -7.19
C LEU A 165 0.17 -3.79 -6.65
N ILE A 166 0.52 -2.50 -6.60
CA ILE A 166 1.81 -2.03 -6.10
C ILE A 166 1.95 -2.31 -4.61
N ASP A 167 0.93 -1.98 -3.80
CA ASP A 167 0.92 -2.29 -2.37
C ASP A 167 1.08 -3.79 -2.10
N GLY A 168 0.36 -4.62 -2.85
CA GLY A 168 0.45 -6.07 -2.74
C GLY A 168 1.86 -6.60 -3.06
N TYR A 169 2.48 -6.07 -4.12
CA TYR A 169 3.85 -6.43 -4.48
C TYR A 169 4.86 -5.98 -3.40
N VAL A 170 4.82 -4.72 -2.99
CA VAL A 170 5.77 -4.16 -1.99
C VAL A 170 5.64 -4.91 -0.67
N ARG A 171 4.41 -5.16 -0.21
CA ARG A 171 4.16 -5.92 1.03
C ARG A 171 4.72 -7.33 0.94
N GLY A 172 4.51 -8.03 -0.19
CA GLY A 172 5.02 -9.38 -0.41
C GLY A 172 6.55 -9.43 -0.45
N ALA A 173 7.18 -8.51 -1.17
CA ALA A 173 8.63 -8.41 -1.25
C ALA A 173 9.25 -8.07 0.12
N ALA A 174 8.66 -7.11 0.84
CA ALA A 174 9.13 -6.73 2.17
C ALA A 174 8.98 -7.88 3.18
N GLN A 175 7.90 -8.65 3.11
CA GLN A 175 7.71 -9.84 3.95
C GLN A 175 8.83 -10.86 3.77
N ILE A 176 9.18 -11.18 2.51
CA ILE A 176 10.27 -12.12 2.21
C ILE A 176 11.60 -11.60 2.77
N SER A 177 11.94 -10.34 2.48
CA SER A 177 13.18 -9.70 2.95
C SER A 177 13.28 -9.70 4.49
N VAL A 178 12.22 -9.28 5.17
CA VAL A 178 12.16 -9.24 6.64
C VAL A 178 12.27 -10.64 7.25
N ASP A 179 11.60 -11.64 6.68
CA ASP A 179 11.66 -13.02 7.18
C ASP A 179 13.07 -13.60 7.04
N MET A 180 13.76 -13.31 5.93
CA MET A 180 15.15 -13.70 5.71
C MET A 180 16.08 -13.03 6.74
N GLN A 181 15.97 -11.72 6.93
CA GLN A 181 16.76 -10.97 7.91
C GLN A 181 16.54 -11.47 9.35
N GLN A 182 15.29 -11.76 9.72
CA GLN A 182 14.96 -12.30 11.04
C GLN A 182 15.48 -13.72 11.24
N THR A 183 15.46 -14.55 10.19
CA THR A 183 16.00 -15.92 10.25
C THR A 183 17.52 -15.88 10.41
N ALA A 184 18.22 -15.10 9.61
CA ALA A 184 19.66 -14.89 9.74
C ALA A 184 20.04 -14.38 11.13
N SER A 185 19.28 -13.41 11.67
CA SER A 185 19.51 -12.86 13.02
C SER A 185 19.29 -13.88 14.14
N ARG A 186 18.31 -14.79 14.00
CA ARG A 186 17.99 -15.81 15.02
C ARG A 186 18.98 -16.98 14.99
N GLU A 187 19.37 -17.42 13.80
CA GLU A 187 20.30 -18.53 13.63
C GLU A 187 21.76 -18.07 13.79
N GLY A 188 22.03 -16.77 13.66
CA GLY A 188 23.38 -16.21 13.71
C GLY A 188 24.24 -16.60 12.50
N VAL A 189 23.59 -17.07 11.43
CA VAL A 189 24.21 -17.58 10.21
C VAL A 189 23.86 -16.62 9.08
N ASP A 190 24.89 -16.10 8.41
CA ASP A 190 24.71 -15.29 7.21
C ASP A 190 24.12 -16.15 6.07
N GLU A 191 23.39 -15.54 5.14
CA GLU A 191 22.71 -16.27 4.05
C GLU A 191 23.70 -17.10 3.23
N MET A 192 24.89 -16.56 2.97
CA MET A 192 25.96 -17.26 2.25
C MET A 192 26.44 -18.50 3.03
N GLU A 193 26.57 -18.40 4.34
CA GLU A 193 26.98 -19.50 5.22
C GLU A 193 25.88 -20.57 5.33
N TRP A 194 24.61 -20.15 5.38
CA TRP A 194 23.45 -21.04 5.37
C TRP A 194 23.39 -21.90 4.10
N TRP A 195 23.62 -21.28 2.94
CA TRP A 195 23.70 -21.97 1.66
C TRP A 195 24.94 -22.87 1.53
N ALA A 196 26.10 -22.43 2.03
CA ALA A 196 27.32 -23.22 2.02
C ALA A 196 27.19 -24.51 2.85
N GLU A 197 26.50 -24.44 4.00
CA GLU A 197 26.27 -25.60 4.88
C GLU A 197 25.25 -26.58 4.28
N ARG A 198 24.12 -26.07 3.77
CA ARG A 198 22.97 -26.90 3.35
C ARG A 198 22.99 -27.31 1.88
N GLY A 199 23.65 -26.54 1.02
CA GLY A 199 23.72 -26.79 -0.41
C GLY A 199 24.14 -28.23 -0.77
N PRO A 200 25.25 -28.75 -0.23
CA PRO A 200 25.68 -30.13 -0.48
C PRO A 200 24.68 -31.19 0.00
N MET A 201 23.90 -30.91 1.05
CA MET A 201 22.85 -31.81 1.53
C MET A 201 21.64 -31.80 0.59
N LEU A 202 21.25 -30.61 0.12
CA LEU A 202 20.14 -30.42 -0.81
C LEU A 202 20.42 -31.06 -2.17
N GLU A 203 21.66 -31.02 -2.67
CA GLU A 203 22.07 -31.66 -3.93
C GLU A 203 21.82 -33.19 -3.96
N ARG A 204 21.76 -33.84 -2.80
CA ARG A 204 21.42 -35.27 -2.70
C ARG A 204 19.95 -35.54 -3.01
N PHE A 205 19.07 -34.54 -2.84
CA PHE A 205 17.62 -34.66 -3.02
C PHE A 205 17.10 -33.91 -4.26
N ILE A 206 17.76 -32.79 -4.61
CA ILE A 206 17.45 -31.97 -5.78
C ILE A 206 18.26 -32.49 -6.98
N THR A 207 17.72 -33.52 -7.63
CA THR A 207 18.36 -34.15 -8.80
C THR A 207 17.80 -33.63 -10.12
N PRO A 208 18.59 -33.63 -11.22
CA PRO A 208 18.10 -33.22 -12.54
C PRO A 208 16.90 -34.05 -13.04
N SER A 209 16.80 -35.32 -12.63
CA SER A 209 15.72 -36.21 -13.03
C SER A 209 14.39 -35.94 -12.31
N ARG A 210 14.44 -35.38 -11.08
CA ARG A 210 13.25 -35.11 -10.26
C ARG A 210 12.86 -33.63 -10.29
N PHE A 211 13.84 -32.73 -10.32
CA PHE A 211 13.65 -31.29 -10.27
C PHE A 211 14.53 -30.58 -11.33
N PRO A 212 14.27 -30.79 -12.63
CA PRO A 212 15.15 -30.32 -13.71
C PRO A 212 15.33 -28.80 -13.71
N ALA A 213 14.24 -28.04 -13.57
CA ALA A 213 14.30 -26.56 -13.56
C ALA A 213 15.05 -26.02 -12.34
N LEU A 214 14.72 -26.52 -11.14
CA LEU A 214 15.38 -26.11 -9.89
C LEU A 214 16.87 -26.45 -9.91
N THR A 215 17.23 -27.62 -10.45
CA THR A 215 18.64 -28.03 -10.60
C THR A 215 19.39 -27.11 -11.57
N ALA A 216 18.75 -26.64 -12.65
CA ALA A 216 19.36 -25.71 -13.58
C ALA A 216 19.62 -24.34 -12.92
N ILE A 217 18.64 -23.80 -12.19
CA ILE A 217 18.76 -22.54 -11.43
C ILE A 217 19.84 -22.66 -10.34
N TRP A 218 19.85 -23.78 -9.61
CA TRP A 218 20.86 -24.09 -8.59
C TRP A 218 22.27 -24.06 -9.17
N ARG A 219 22.49 -24.81 -10.26
CA ARG A 219 23.80 -24.88 -10.93
C ARG A 219 24.24 -23.55 -11.55
N ALA A 220 23.29 -22.69 -11.90
CA ALA A 220 23.58 -21.34 -12.36
C ALA A 220 23.97 -20.38 -11.22
N GLY A 221 23.90 -20.81 -9.95
CA GLY A 221 24.23 -19.98 -8.79
C GLY A 221 23.19 -18.90 -8.48
N ALA A 222 22.00 -18.97 -9.08
CA ALA A 222 21.01 -17.90 -9.01
C ALA A 222 20.44 -17.67 -7.59
N PHE A 223 20.54 -18.64 -6.68
CA PHE A 223 20.14 -18.49 -5.28
C PHE A 223 21.11 -17.65 -4.44
N GLY A 224 22.35 -17.45 -4.90
CA GLY A 224 23.34 -16.58 -4.25
C GLY A 224 23.61 -15.29 -5.02
N ALA A 225 22.79 -14.97 -6.02
CA ALA A 225 22.88 -13.70 -6.71
C ALA A 225 22.42 -12.56 -5.78
N GLU A 226 22.99 -11.36 -5.95
CA GLU A 226 22.55 -10.18 -5.20
C GLU A 226 21.04 -9.98 -5.41
N ASP A 227 20.30 -9.90 -4.30
CA ASP A 227 18.87 -9.61 -4.32
C ASP A 227 18.65 -8.09 -4.44
N ASP A 228 18.10 -7.67 -5.57
CA ASP A 228 17.64 -6.29 -5.80
C ASP A 228 16.44 -5.93 -4.88
N GLY A 229 15.91 -6.90 -4.12
CA GLY A 229 14.85 -6.80 -3.13
C GLY A 229 13.53 -6.34 -3.74
N LEU A 230 13.37 -5.02 -3.85
CA LEU A 230 12.19 -4.36 -4.39
C LEU A 230 12.31 -4.07 -5.90
N GLU A 231 13.49 -3.74 -6.39
CA GLU A 231 13.61 -2.96 -7.65
C GLU A 231 13.35 -3.80 -8.90
N PHE A 232 13.71 -5.08 -8.91
CA PHE A 232 13.45 -5.94 -10.06
C PHE A 232 11.95 -6.09 -10.32
N GLY A 233 11.20 -6.55 -9.31
CA GLY A 233 9.77 -6.78 -9.49
C GLY A 233 8.98 -5.48 -9.60
N LEU A 234 9.37 -4.41 -8.91
CA LEU A 234 8.74 -3.10 -9.04
C LEU A 234 8.81 -2.60 -10.50
N ARG A 235 9.99 -2.69 -11.13
CA ARG A 235 10.14 -2.34 -12.54
C ARG A 235 9.22 -3.19 -13.43
N ARG A 236 9.15 -4.52 -13.21
CA ARG A 236 8.28 -5.41 -14.00
C ARG A 236 6.80 -5.09 -13.82
N VAL A 237 6.35 -4.79 -12.61
CA VAL A 237 4.98 -4.36 -12.31
C VAL A 237 4.66 -3.06 -13.05
N LEU A 238 5.53 -2.06 -12.94
CA LEU A 238 5.32 -0.75 -13.59
C LEU A 238 5.41 -0.81 -15.11
N ASP A 239 6.22 -1.71 -15.68
CA ASP A 239 6.23 -1.98 -17.12
C ASP A 239 4.86 -2.52 -17.57
N GLY A 240 4.25 -3.42 -16.79
CA GLY A 240 2.89 -3.89 -17.03
C GLY A 240 1.84 -2.78 -16.95
N VAL A 241 1.95 -1.88 -15.97
CA VAL A 241 1.06 -0.70 -15.84
C VAL A 241 1.23 0.25 -17.03
N ALA A 242 2.45 0.47 -17.51
CA ALA A 242 2.70 1.30 -18.69
C ALA A 242 1.97 0.75 -19.93
N ARG A 243 1.97 -0.58 -20.13
CA ARG A 243 1.22 -1.24 -21.20
C ARG A 243 -0.29 -1.08 -21.07
N LEU A 244 -0.82 -1.06 -19.85
CA LEU A 244 -2.22 -0.77 -19.59
C LEU A 244 -2.58 0.67 -19.98
N VAL A 245 -1.74 1.64 -19.59
CA VAL A 245 -1.89 3.06 -19.92
C VAL A 245 -1.86 3.29 -21.44
N GLU A 246 -0.90 2.69 -22.14
CA GLU A 246 -0.82 2.75 -23.62
C GLU A 246 -2.08 2.19 -24.28
N SER A 247 -2.59 1.06 -23.77
CA SER A 247 -3.81 0.43 -24.26
C SER A 247 -5.03 1.32 -24.03
N ALA A 248 -5.09 2.04 -22.90
CA ALA A 248 -6.16 2.95 -22.56
C ALA A 248 -6.18 4.19 -23.48
N ALA A 249 -5.02 4.78 -23.77
CA ALA A 249 -4.90 5.86 -24.75
C ALA A 249 -5.43 5.43 -26.14
N GLY A 250 -5.13 4.19 -26.56
CA GLY A 250 -5.67 3.61 -27.79
C GLY A 250 -7.18 3.37 -27.79
N ARG A 251 -7.84 3.23 -26.62
CA ARG A 251 -9.31 3.19 -26.52
C ARG A 251 -9.92 4.58 -26.75
N GLN A 252 -9.34 5.60 -26.14
CA GLN A 252 -9.82 6.99 -26.24
C GLN A 252 -9.68 7.54 -27.66
N GLY A 253 -8.55 7.27 -28.33
CA GLY A 253 -8.34 7.68 -29.73
C GLY A 253 -9.35 7.06 -30.72
N ARG A 254 -9.74 5.81 -30.51
CA ARG A 254 -10.77 5.13 -31.33
C ARG A 254 -12.18 5.68 -31.08
N SER A 255 -12.49 6.01 -29.83
CA SER A 255 -13.78 6.62 -29.49
C SER A 255 -13.91 8.06 -30.03
N GLY A 256 -12.82 8.84 -30.02
CA GLY A 256 -12.80 10.19 -30.60
C GLY A 256 -12.94 10.21 -32.12
N SER A 257 -12.30 9.27 -32.82
CA SER A 257 -12.39 9.14 -34.29
C SER A 257 -13.76 8.68 -34.78
N ALA A 258 -14.47 7.84 -34.01
CA ALA A 258 -15.83 7.42 -34.35
C ALA A 258 -16.87 8.55 -34.12
N GLY A 259 -16.63 9.42 -33.13
CA GLY A 259 -17.48 10.57 -32.85
C GLY A 259 -17.36 11.70 -33.89
N SER A 260 -16.17 11.93 -34.45
CA SER A 260 -15.97 12.97 -35.48
C SER A 260 -16.57 12.59 -36.84
N ALA A 261 -16.57 11.31 -37.20
CA ALA A 261 -17.15 10.82 -38.46
C ALA A 261 -18.70 10.89 -38.49
N GLY A 262 -19.36 10.93 -37.33
CA GLY A 262 -20.83 11.01 -37.23
C GLY A 262 -21.41 12.43 -37.34
N LEU A 263 -20.57 13.47 -37.19
CA LEU A 263 -21.01 14.87 -37.23
C LEU A 263 -20.92 15.50 -38.63
N GLU A 264 -20.17 14.92 -39.56
CA GLU A 264 -20.05 15.44 -40.94
C GLU A 264 -21.16 14.95 -41.89
N SER A 265 -22.03 14.02 -41.45
CA SER A 265 -23.09 13.43 -42.28
C SER A 265 -24.46 14.13 -42.20
N SER A 266 -24.65 15.15 -41.36
CA SER A 266 -25.98 15.77 -41.13
C SER A 266 -26.09 17.23 -41.58
N GLY A 267 -25.23 17.69 -42.48
CA GLY A 267 -25.17 19.09 -42.90
C GLY A 267 -25.21 19.31 -44.42
N SER A 268 -26.14 18.70 -45.16
CA SER A 268 -26.36 19.07 -46.57
C SER A 268 -27.73 18.64 -47.09
N GLU A 269 -28.81 19.31 -46.65
CA GLU A 269 -30.07 19.36 -47.42
C GLU A 269 -30.82 20.66 -47.10
N SER A 270 -30.51 21.72 -47.87
CA SER A 270 -31.39 22.88 -48.05
C SER A 270 -30.82 23.79 -49.12
N ALA A 271 -31.33 23.64 -50.35
CA ALA A 271 -31.60 24.74 -51.29
C ALA A 271 -31.89 24.16 -52.68
N THR A 272 -33.15 24.12 -53.10
CA THR A 272 -33.57 24.49 -54.47
C THR A 272 -35.07 24.77 -54.44
N GLU A 273 -35.46 26.03 -54.27
CA GLU A 273 -36.81 26.48 -54.63
C GLU A 273 -36.65 27.70 -55.56
N SER A 274 -36.93 27.45 -56.85
CA SER A 274 -36.80 28.41 -57.94
C SER A 274 -38.16 29.00 -58.27
N GLN A 275 -38.23 30.33 -58.24
CA GLN A 275 -39.36 31.17 -58.65
C GLN A 275 -39.74 30.98 -60.13
N SER A 276 -41.04 31.10 -60.42
CA SER A 276 -41.55 31.82 -61.61
C SER A 276 -43.07 32.08 -61.53
N PRO A 277 -43.60 33.08 -62.28
CA PRO A 277 -44.59 34.03 -61.76
C PRO A 277 -46.00 33.91 -62.35
N ALA A 278 -46.95 34.61 -61.71
CA ALA A 278 -48.33 34.86 -62.16
C ALA A 278 -48.41 35.58 -63.52
N PRO A 279 -49.58 35.58 -64.21
CA PRO A 279 -50.52 36.72 -64.08
C PRO A 279 -52.01 36.31 -64.31
N PRO A 280 -52.99 37.20 -64.68
CA PRO A 280 -53.96 37.70 -63.70
C PRO A 280 -55.46 37.63 -64.14
N ALA A 281 -56.30 38.15 -63.26
CA ALA A 281 -57.61 38.80 -63.50
C ALA A 281 -58.87 37.93 -63.67
N GLY A 282 -59.91 38.31 -62.93
CA GLY A 282 -61.29 37.81 -63.02
C GLY A 282 -61.99 37.84 -61.68
#